data_AF-A0A959H5Q9-F1
#
_entry.id   AF-A0A959H5Q9-F1
#
_cell.length_a   1.000
_cell.length_b   1.000
_cell.length_c   1.000
_cell.angle_alpha   90.00
_cell.angle_beta   90.00
_cell.angle_gamma   90.00
#
_symmetry.space_group_name_H-M   'P 1'
#
loop_
_entity.id
_entity.type
_entity.pdbx_description
1 polymer ?
#
loop_
_entity_poly.entity_id
_entity_poly.type
_entity_poly.pdbx_seq_one_letter_code
_entity_poly.pdbx_strand_id
1 'polypeptide(L)'
;IFFKFEANADLEADGNFSEKLTFHVGGNSNYRKLAFDKPITLEDGEERTLQLNIDLRRILVDQNTGAYLDFRQVMQSHSNESPSATFMADHVLDAIDME
;
A
#
# COMPACT_ATOMS: atom_id res chain seq x y z
N ILE A 1 -1.65 -9.26 -10.38
CA ILE A 1 -2.00 -7.89 -9.93
C ILE A 1 -0.94 -7.54 -8.92
N PHE A 2 0.07 -6.81 -9.36
CA PHE A 2 -0.02 -5.36 -9.50
C PHE A 2 -0.38 -4.75 -8.15
N PHE A 3 0.51 -4.00 -7.51
CA PHE A 3 0.07 -3.15 -6.41
C PHE A 3 -1.02 -2.24 -6.96
N LYS A 4 -2.18 -2.27 -6.30
CA LYS A 4 -3.37 -1.53 -6.70
C LYS A 4 -3.89 -0.77 -5.50
N PHE A 5 -3.93 0.55 -5.62
CA PHE A 5 -4.55 1.44 -4.66
C PHE A 5 -5.65 2.23 -5.36
N GLU A 6 -6.88 2.04 -4.92
CA GLU A 6 -8.05 2.81 -5.35
C GLU A 6 -8.72 3.40 -4.13
N ALA A 7 -9.03 4.70 -4.19
CA ALA A 7 -9.68 5.41 -3.11
C ALA A 7 -10.48 6.59 -3.67
N ASN A 8 -11.31 7.17 -2.81
CA ASN A 8 -11.82 8.52 -3.03
C ASN A 8 -11.16 9.45 -2.01
N ALA A 9 -10.79 10.65 -2.43
CA ALA A 9 -10.14 11.65 -1.60
C ALA A 9 -10.94 12.95 -1.56
N ASP A 10 -10.85 13.63 -0.43
CA ASP A 10 -11.20 15.03 -0.26
C ASP A 10 -9.89 15.83 -0.37
N LEU A 11 -9.72 16.56 -1.48
CA LEU A 11 -8.52 17.36 -1.75
C LEU A 11 -8.67 18.82 -1.31
N GLU A 12 -9.90 19.25 -1.01
CA GLU A 12 -10.25 20.64 -0.69
C GLU A 12 -10.61 20.84 0.80
N ALA A 13 -10.62 19.75 1.57
CA ALA A 13 -11.00 19.70 2.98
C ALA A 13 -12.45 20.16 3.26
N ASP A 14 -13.36 19.89 2.32
CA ASP A 14 -14.78 20.26 2.42
C ASP A 14 -15.67 19.11 2.94
N GLY A 15 -15.09 17.94 3.19
CA GLY A 15 -15.77 16.72 3.62
C GLY A 15 -16.32 15.86 2.49
N ASN A 16 -16.16 16.27 1.22
CA ASN A 16 -16.62 15.53 0.05
C ASN A 16 -15.47 14.70 -0.56
N PHE A 17 -15.62 13.37 -0.51
CA PHE A 17 -14.68 12.42 -1.11
C PHE A 17 -15.10 12.10 -2.55
N SER A 18 -15.09 13.10 -3.44
CA SER A 18 -15.47 12.91 -4.85
C SER A 18 -14.30 12.55 -5.75
N GLU A 19 -13.07 12.87 -5.35
CA GLU A 19 -11.91 12.75 -6.20
C GLU A 19 -11.38 11.32 -6.23
N LYS A 20 -11.35 10.72 -7.43
CA LYS A 20 -10.94 9.32 -7.59
C LYS A 20 -9.42 9.20 -7.68
N LEU A 21 -8.88 8.37 -6.81
CA LEU A 21 -7.49 7.94 -6.81
C LEU A 21 -7.38 6.55 -7.41
N THR A 22 -6.45 6.34 -8.35
CA THR A 22 -6.25 5.04 -8.99
C THR A 22 -4.79 4.81 -9.35
N PHE A 23 -4.12 3.94 -8.62
CA PHE A 23 -2.70 3.66 -8.81
C PHE A 23 -2.48 2.18 -8.98
N HIS A 24 -2.02 1.80 -10.16
CA HIS A 24 -1.71 0.43 -10.55
C HIS A 24 -0.26 0.38 -11.00
N VAL A 25 0.52 -0.51 -10.39
CA VAL A 25 1.85 -0.87 -10.88
C VAL A 25 2.02 -2.36 -10.85
N GLY A 26 2.60 -2.94 -11.89
CA GLY A 26 2.91 -4.36 -11.91
C GLY A 26 3.96 -4.69 -12.92
N GLY A 27 4.31 -5.97 -12.98
CA GLY A 27 5.55 -6.44 -13.57
C GLY A 27 6.42 -7.14 -12.53
N ASN A 28 7.30 -8.00 -13.01
CA ASN A 28 8.07 -8.89 -12.14
C ASN A 28 9.05 -8.16 -11.20
N SER A 29 9.46 -6.94 -11.55
CA SER A 29 10.28 -6.07 -10.71
C SER A 29 9.54 -5.56 -9.46
N ASN A 30 8.22 -5.67 -9.40
CA ASN A 30 7.38 -5.11 -8.33
C ASN A 30 7.00 -6.15 -7.27
N TYR A 31 7.47 -7.39 -7.38
CA TYR A 31 7.31 -8.36 -6.30
C TYR A 31 8.19 -7.96 -5.11
N ARG A 32 7.59 -8.00 -3.93
CA ARG A 32 8.23 -7.70 -2.66
C ARG A 32 7.97 -8.88 -1.72
N LYS A 33 9.02 -9.37 -1.04
CA LYS A 33 8.90 -10.45 -0.07
C LYS A 33 8.76 -9.85 1.32
N LEU A 34 7.62 -10.12 1.96
CA LEU A 34 7.42 -9.84 3.39
C LEU A 34 7.72 -11.13 4.18
N ALA A 35 8.42 -10.99 5.29
CA ALA A 35 8.73 -12.10 6.19
C ALA A 35 8.40 -11.69 7.62
N PHE A 36 7.69 -12.56 8.33
CA PHE A 36 7.40 -12.40 9.75
C PHE A 36 8.19 -13.42 10.54
N ASP A 37 8.93 -12.96 11.55
CA ASP A 37 9.71 -13.82 12.45
C ASP A 37 8.90 -14.17 13.71
N LYS A 38 7.68 -14.67 13.51
CA LYS A 38 6.84 -15.20 14.59
C LYS A 38 6.40 -16.62 14.23
N PRO A 39 6.34 -17.54 15.21
CA PRO A 39 5.86 -18.89 14.97
C PRO A 39 4.37 -18.87 14.61
N ILE A 40 4.02 -19.60 13.55
CA ILE A 40 2.62 -19.88 13.18
C ILE A 40 2.41 -21.38 13.35
N THR A 41 1.55 -21.76 14.30
CA THR A 41 1.19 -23.17 14.54
C THR A 41 -0.04 -23.53 13.73
N LEU A 42 0.09 -24.55 12.88
CA LEU A 42 -0.98 -25.10 12.06
C LEU A 42 -1.30 -26.52 12.55
N GLU A 43 -2.58 -26.84 12.69
CA GLU A 43 -3.06 -28.15 13.13
C GLU A 43 -4.06 -28.70 12.10
N ASP A 44 -4.04 -30.02 11.90
CA ASP A 44 -4.90 -30.66 10.90
C ASP A 44 -6.38 -30.51 11.28
N GLY A 45 -7.19 -30.06 10.33
CA GLY A 45 -8.62 -29.81 10.55
C GLY A 45 -8.97 -28.52 11.31
N GLU A 46 -8.00 -27.71 11.74
CA GLU A 46 -8.27 -26.41 12.37
C GLU A 46 -8.02 -25.22 11.44
N GLU A 47 -9.02 -24.35 11.29
CA GLU A 47 -8.83 -23.06 10.65
C GLU A 47 -8.04 -22.11 11.56
N ARG A 48 -7.08 -21.39 10.98
CA ARG A 48 -6.34 -20.33 11.65
C ARG A 48 -6.46 -19.06 10.83
N THR A 49 -6.71 -17.94 11.51
CA THR A 49 -6.74 -16.60 10.90
C THR A 49 -5.43 -15.89 11.19
N LEU A 50 -4.77 -15.41 10.14
CA LEU A 50 -3.64 -14.51 10.28
C LEU A 50 -4.15 -13.07 10.30
N GLN A 51 -3.93 -12.36 11.41
CA GLN A 51 -4.29 -10.95 11.50
C GLN A 51 -3.11 -10.09 11.07
N LEU A 52 -3.33 -9.31 10.02
CA LEU A 52 -2.37 -8.34 9.50
C LEU A 52 -2.97 -6.94 9.68
N ASN A 53 -2.19 -6.04 10.26
CA ASN A 53 -2.50 -4.63 10.32
C ASN A 53 -1.75 -3.91 9.21
N ILE A 54 -2.41 -2.94 8.58
CA ILE A 54 -1.83 -2.14 7.52
C ILE A 54 -1.98 -0.67 7.87
N ASP A 55 -0.86 0.02 8.10
CA ASP A 55 -0.84 1.48 8.28
C ASP A 55 -0.72 2.18 6.93
N LEU A 56 -1.86 2.62 6.41
CA LEU A 56 -1.89 3.31 5.11
C LEU A 56 -1.04 4.58 5.08
N ARG A 57 -0.85 5.28 6.21
CA ARG A 57 -0.01 6.47 6.26
C ARG A 57 1.43 6.13 5.95
N ARG A 58 1.92 4.98 6.43
CA ARG A 58 3.29 4.51 6.16
C ARG A 58 3.51 4.18 4.68
N ILE A 59 2.45 3.81 3.95
CA ILE A 59 2.50 3.61 2.49
C ILE A 59 2.70 4.93 1.74
N LEU A 60 2.17 6.03 2.28
CA LEU A 60 2.14 7.34 1.62
C LEU A 60 3.30 8.26 1.99
N VAL A 61 4.15 7.87 2.94
CA VAL A 61 5.24 8.68 3.48
C VAL A 61 6.53 7.86 3.53
N ASP A 62 7.60 8.38 2.92
CA ASP A 62 8.95 7.88 3.10
C ASP A 62 9.41 8.21 4.53
N GLN A 63 9.64 7.16 5.32
CA GLN A 63 9.99 7.29 6.73
C GLN A 63 11.40 7.85 6.97
N ASN A 64 12.29 7.79 5.97
CA ASN A 64 13.66 8.27 6.07
C ASN A 64 13.77 9.74 5.66
N THR A 65 13.05 10.14 4.61
CA THR A 65 13.15 11.49 4.04
C THR A 65 12.00 12.42 4.44
N GLY A 66 10.88 11.86 4.89
CA GLY A 66 9.64 12.61 5.14
C GLY A 66 8.92 13.02 3.86
N ALA A 67 9.42 12.65 2.68
CA ALA A 67 8.73 12.85 1.42
C ALA A 67 7.41 12.06 1.42
N TYR A 68 6.38 12.60 0.78
CA TYR A 68 5.07 11.96 0.74
C TYR A 68 4.43 12.08 -0.64
N LEU A 69 3.48 11.20 -0.92
CA LEU A 69 2.70 11.25 -2.15
C LEU A 69 1.60 12.32 -2.02
N ASP A 70 1.75 13.42 -2.76
CA ASP A 70 0.75 14.49 -2.81
C ASP A 70 -0.30 14.22 -3.89
N PHE A 71 -1.50 13.81 -3.46
CA PHE A 71 -2.60 13.50 -4.38
C PHE A 71 -3.12 14.70 -5.17
N ARG A 72 -2.82 15.94 -4.74
CA ARG A 72 -3.14 17.14 -5.53
C ARG A 72 -2.25 17.27 -6.77
N GLN A 73 -1.13 16.56 -6.80
CA GLN A 73 -0.19 16.57 -7.92
C GLN A 73 -0.31 15.32 -8.80
N VAL A 74 -0.61 14.17 -8.19
CA VAL A 74 -0.78 12.90 -8.90
C VAL A 74 -1.97 12.13 -8.34
N MET A 75 -2.99 11.90 -9.17
CA MET A 75 -4.21 11.20 -8.77
C MET A 75 -4.36 9.83 -9.41
N GLN A 76 -3.72 9.63 -10.56
CA GLN A 76 -3.82 8.40 -11.31
C GLN A 76 -2.46 7.97 -11.83
N SER A 77 -2.24 6.67 -11.80
CA SER A 77 -1.14 6.08 -12.51
C SER A 77 -1.43 4.65 -12.91
N HIS A 78 -1.33 4.36 -14.21
CA HIS A 78 -1.55 3.05 -14.78
C HIS A 78 -0.35 2.71 -15.68
N SER A 79 0.75 2.27 -15.08
CA SER A 79 1.99 1.98 -15.80
C SER A 79 2.80 0.92 -15.06
N ASN A 80 3.60 0.15 -15.79
CA ASN A 80 4.52 -0.83 -15.21
C ASN A 80 5.72 -0.17 -14.51
N GLU A 81 5.95 1.13 -14.74
CA GLU A 81 7.11 1.90 -14.25
C GLU A 81 6.69 3.21 -13.55
N SER A 82 5.48 3.29 -13.03
CA SER A 82 5.03 4.51 -12.36
C SER A 82 5.84 4.81 -11.10
N PRO A 83 6.47 6.00 -10.98
CA PRO A 83 7.18 6.38 -9.77
C PRO A 83 6.27 6.38 -8.53
N SER A 84 5.06 6.95 -8.62
CA SER A 84 4.12 7.04 -7.50
C SER A 84 3.58 5.68 -7.02
N ALA A 85 3.30 4.78 -7.95
CA ALA A 85 2.81 3.46 -7.58
C ALA A 85 3.96 2.53 -7.12
N THR A 86 5.17 2.71 -7.67
CA THR A 86 6.38 2.03 -7.16
C THR A 86 6.73 2.53 -5.76
N PHE A 87 6.67 3.84 -5.52
CA PHE A 87 6.84 4.45 -4.20
C PHE A 87 5.93 3.79 -3.17
N MET A 88 4.63 3.74 -3.44
CA MET A 88 3.70 3.08 -2.54
C MET A 88 4.00 1.60 -2.38
N ALA A 89 4.31 0.87 -3.46
CA ALA A 89 4.64 -0.55 -3.39
C ALA A 89 5.91 -0.84 -2.55
N ASP A 90 6.90 0.05 -2.59
CA ASP A 90 8.11 -0.07 -1.77
C ASP A 90 7.81 0.14 -0.28
N HIS A 91 6.90 1.06 0.05
CA HIS A 91 6.53 1.37 1.43
C HIS A 91 5.43 0.47 2.01
N VAL A 92 4.76 -0.35 1.18
CA VAL A 92 3.78 -1.35 1.67
C VAL A 92 4.39 -2.31 2.68
N LEU A 93 5.64 -2.72 2.50
CA LEU A 93 6.27 -3.65 3.43
C LEU A 93 6.44 -3.05 4.83
N ASP A 94 6.76 -1.75 4.91
CA ASP A 94 6.93 -1.04 6.18
C ASP A 94 5.60 -0.73 6.87
N ALA A 95 4.50 -0.88 6.14
CA ALA A 95 3.14 -0.62 6.62
C ALA A 95 2.43 -1.86 7.16
N ILE A 96 2.91 -3.06 6.84
CA ILE A 96 2.26 -4.30 7.24
C ILE A 96 2.93 -4.86 8.49
N ASP A 97 2.17 -4.94 9.57
CA ASP A 97 2.57 -5.59 10.81
C ASP A 97 1.65 -6.78 11.10
N MET A 98 2.25 -7.88 11.58
CA MET A 98 1.50 -9.02 12.07
C MET A 98 1.37 -8.91 13.58
N GLU A 99 0.15 -8.92 14.10
CA GLU A 99 -0.13 -8.89 15.54
C GLU A 99 0.40 -10.13 16.27
#